data_AF-A0A965PH82-F1
#
_entry.id   AF-A0A965PH82-F1
#
_cell.length_a   1.000
_cell.length_b   1.000
_cell.length_c   1.000
_cell.angle_alpha   90.00
_cell.angle_beta   90.00
_cell.angle_gamma   90.00
#
_symmetry.space_group_name_H-M   'P 1'
#
loop_
_entity.id
_entity.type
_entity.pdbx_description
1 polymer ?
#
loop_
_entity_poly.entity_id
_entity_poly.type
_entity_poly.pdbx_seq_one_letter_code
_entity_poly.pdbx_strand_id
1 'polypeptide(L)' 'MAHFAKIENGVVREVIVIGNDDAPTEAAGRAFIASIGLEGEWVQTSYNGNPVEGQDRGKYAGIGDLWDGEQFTTPKEADQ' A
#
# COMPACT_ATOMS: atom_id res chain seq x y z
N MET A 1 2.33 -9.85 -8.60
CA MET A 1 3.17 -9.22 -7.56
C MET A 1 2.30 -8.19 -6.88
N ALA A 2 2.00 -8.39 -5.61
CA ALA A 2 1.19 -7.50 -4.80
C ALA A 2 2.11 -6.53 -4.07
N HIS A 3 1.83 -5.24 -4.15
CA HIS A 3 2.65 -4.22 -3.51
C HIS A 3 1.91 -3.68 -2.30
N PHE A 4 2.54 -3.67 -1.13
CA PHE A 4 1.95 -3.20 0.10
C PHE A 4 2.71 -1.99 0.60
N ALA A 5 1.98 -0.93 0.91
CA ALA A 5 2.51 0.29 1.49
C ALA A 5 2.21 0.31 3.00
N LYS A 6 3.25 0.53 3.80
CA LYS A 6 3.15 0.77 5.24
C LYS A 6 2.74 2.20 5.49
N ILE A 7 1.65 2.37 6.19
CA ILE A 7 1.06 3.66 6.51
C ILE A 7 1.30 3.94 7.98
N GLU A 8 1.87 5.10 8.25
CA GLU A 8 2.16 5.56 9.59
C GLU A 8 1.76 7.03 9.69
N ASN A 9 0.80 7.33 10.58
CA ASN A 9 0.21 8.67 10.70
C ASN A 9 -0.35 9.20 9.37
N GLY A 10 -0.93 8.32 8.53
CA GLY A 10 -1.47 8.69 7.21
C GLY A 10 -0.40 8.91 6.13
N VAL A 11 0.87 8.64 6.42
CA VAL A 11 1.99 8.78 5.47
C VAL A 11 2.59 7.41 5.17
N VAL A 12 2.89 7.15 3.91
CA VAL A 12 3.58 5.94 3.47
C VAL A 12 5.04 6.00 3.92
N ARG A 13 5.43 5.06 4.78
CA ARG A 13 6.81 4.94 5.29
C ARG A 13 7.65 3.96 4.50
N GLU A 14 7.04 2.87 4.07
CA GLU A 14 7.74 1.75 3.45
C GLU A 14 6.84 1.10 2.41
N VAL A 15 7.44 0.54 1.37
CA VAL A 15 6.69 -0.18 0.34
C VAL A 15 7.43 -1.48 0.07
N ILE A 16 6.71 -2.59 0.20
CA ILE A 16 7.25 -3.94 0.00
C ILE A 16 6.48 -4.65 -1.12
N VAL A 17 7.16 -5.59 -1.77
CA VAL A 17 6.58 -6.40 -2.84
C VAL A 17 6.48 -7.83 -2.36
N ILE A 18 5.29 -8.40 -2.47
CA ILE A 18 4.98 -9.77 -2.10
C ILE A 18 4.56 -10.54 -3.35
N GLY A 19 4.97 -11.80 -3.43
CA GLY A 19 4.52 -12.71 -4.48
C GLY A 19 2.99 -12.84 -4.46
N ASN A 20 2.38 -13.01 -5.63
CA ASN A 20 0.93 -13.22 -5.68
C ASN A 20 0.54 -14.57 -5.04
N ASP A 21 1.47 -15.52 -4.97
CA ASP A 21 1.32 -16.78 -4.26
C ASP A 21 1.18 -16.59 -2.75
N ASP A 22 1.99 -15.72 -2.14
CA ASP A 22 1.95 -15.42 -0.70
C ASP A 22 0.87 -14.39 -0.33
N ALA A 23 0.51 -13.51 -1.26
CA ALA A 23 -0.53 -12.50 -1.10
C ALA A 23 -1.60 -12.60 -2.21
N PRO A 24 -2.41 -13.69 -2.23
CA PRO A 24 -3.50 -13.83 -3.19
C PRO A 24 -4.64 -12.82 -2.94
N THR A 25 -4.74 -12.28 -1.72
CA THR A 25 -5.68 -11.23 -1.30
C THR A 25 -4.99 -10.22 -0.39
N GLU A 26 -5.58 -9.03 -0.21
CA GLU A 26 -5.04 -8.02 0.71
C GLU A 26 -4.91 -8.59 2.13
N ALA A 27 -5.94 -9.30 2.59
CA ALA A 27 -5.95 -9.94 3.91
C ALA A 27 -4.84 -10.99 4.08
N ALA A 28 -4.60 -11.83 3.06
CA ALA A 28 -3.53 -12.82 3.09
C ALA A 28 -2.14 -12.16 3.11
N GLY A 29 -1.95 -11.13 2.28
CA GLY A 29 -0.70 -10.36 2.29
C GLY A 29 -0.45 -9.70 3.65
N ARG A 30 -1.45 -9.07 4.26
CA ARG A 30 -1.33 -8.48 5.61
C ARG A 30 -1.00 -9.54 6.67
N ALA A 31 -1.61 -10.71 6.59
CA ALA A 31 -1.29 -11.83 7.49
C ALA A 31 0.16 -12.32 7.31
N PHE A 32 0.63 -12.41 6.07
CA PHE A 32 2.02 -12.76 5.76
C PHE A 32 2.99 -11.72 6.33
N ILE A 33 2.71 -10.44 6.13
CA ILE A 33 3.52 -9.32 6.64
C ILE A 33 3.60 -9.36 8.17
N ALA A 34 2.47 -9.58 8.85
CA ALA A 34 2.46 -9.77 10.30
C ALA A 34 3.25 -11.00 10.73
N SER A 35 3.19 -12.09 9.96
CA SER A 35 3.93 -13.34 10.24
C SER A 35 5.45 -13.16 10.19
N ILE A 36 5.95 -12.28 9.31
CA ILE A 36 7.40 -11.96 9.21
C ILE A 36 7.86 -10.89 10.22
N GLY A 37 6.98 -10.43 11.11
CA GLY A 37 7.30 -9.44 12.15
C GLY A 37 7.20 -7.98 11.69
N LEU A 38 6.57 -7.71 10.55
CA LEU A 38 6.34 -6.34 10.08
C LEU A 38 4.99 -5.82 10.61
N GLU A 39 5.01 -5.29 11.83
CA GLU A 39 3.83 -4.71 12.45
C GLU A 39 3.52 -3.30 11.88
N GLY A 40 2.23 -2.99 11.76
CA GLY A 40 1.73 -1.70 11.29
C GLY A 40 0.53 -1.82 10.36
N GLU A 41 0.09 -0.67 9.84
CA GLU A 41 -0.97 -0.63 8.84
C GLU A 41 -0.37 -0.80 7.45
N TRP A 42 -0.64 -1.95 6.84
CA TRP A 42 -0.21 -2.26 5.49
C TRP A 42 -1.42 -2.30 4.57
N VAL A 43 -1.38 -1.47 3.53
CA VAL A 43 -2.46 -1.35 2.54
C VAL A 43 -1.92 -1.75 1.18
N GLN A 44 -2.68 -2.57 0.46
CA GLN A 44 -2.29 -2.97 -0.88
C GLN A 44 -2.46 -1.80 -1.84
N THR A 45 -1.38 -1.52 -2.58
CA THR A 45 -1.36 -0.49 -3.62
C THR A 45 -1.83 -1.10 -4.94
N SER A 46 -2.50 -0.27 -5.74
CA SER A 46 -2.93 -0.64 -7.09
C SER A 46 -2.06 0.02 -8.12
N TYR A 47 -1.75 -0.70 -9.20
CA TYR A 47 -1.22 -0.07 -10.40
C TYR A 47 -2.37 0.45 -11.26
N ASN A 48 -2.12 1.51 -12.03
CA ASN A 48 -3.08 2.12 -12.94
C ASN A 48 -3.73 1.04 -13.82
N GLY A 49 -5.01 0.74 -13.60
CA GLY A 49 -5.76 -0.29 -14.34
C GLY A 49 -5.87 -1.67 -13.69
N ASN A 50 -5.41 -1.86 -12.45
CA ASN A 50 -5.57 -3.10 -11.69
C ASN A 50 -6.28 -2.82 -10.35
N PRO A 51 -7.62 -2.84 -10.31
CA PRO A 51 -8.36 -2.66 -9.07
C PRO A 51 -8.09 -3.82 -8.11
N VAL A 52 -7.76 -3.49 -6.85
CA VAL A 52 -7.58 -4.47 -5.79
C VAL A 52 -8.94 -4.63 -5.11
N GLU A 53 -9.53 -5.82 -5.20
CA GLU A 53 -10.85 -6.11 -4.61
C GLU A 53 -11.96 -5.12 -5.07
N GLY A 54 -11.85 -4.62 -6.30
CA GLY A 54 -12.79 -3.62 -6.83
C GLY A 54 -12.51 -2.18 -6.41
N GLN A 55 -11.48 -1.95 -5.59
CA GLN A 55 -11.03 -0.61 -5.20
C GLN A 55 -9.88 -0.13 -6.09
N ASP A 56 -10.14 1.01 -6.73
CA ASP A 56 -9.13 1.84 -7.36
C ASP A 56 -8.37 2.60 -6.26
N ARG A 57 -7.06 2.34 -6.16
CA ARG A 57 -6.17 3.09 -5.26
C ARG A 57 -5.52 4.29 -5.97
N GLY A 58 -5.91 4.56 -7.22
CA GLY A 58 -5.41 5.60 -8.11
C GLY A 58 -4.05 5.27 -8.69
N LYS A 59 -3.04 5.19 -7.82
CA LYS A 59 -1.63 5.06 -8.19
C LYS A 59 -0.87 4.09 -7.30
N TYR A 60 0.30 3.70 -7.79
CA TYR A 60 1.31 3.03 -6.98
C TYR A 60 1.80 3.98 -5.89
N ALA A 61 1.65 3.58 -4.62
CA ALA A 61 2.11 4.37 -3.49
C ALA A 61 3.63 4.32 -3.39
N GLY A 62 4.25 5.49 -3.25
CA GLY A 62 5.65 5.66 -2.95
C GLY A 62 5.86 6.10 -1.50
N ILE A 63 7.10 5.97 -1.02
CA ILE A 63 7.49 6.49 0.29
C ILE A 63 7.27 8.01 0.31
N GLY A 64 6.55 8.49 1.32
CA GLY A 64 6.14 9.89 1.46
C GLY A 64 4.76 10.22 0.87
N ASP A 65 4.10 9.30 0.15
CA ASP A 65 2.70 9.50 -0.24
C ASP A 65 1.77 9.54 0.98
N LEU A 66 0.64 10.22 0.84
CA LEU A 66 -0.43 10.26 1.82
C LEU A 66 -1.50 9.22 1.49
N TRP A 67 -2.13 8.73 2.53
CA TRP A 67 -3.25 7.81 2.44
C TRP A 67 -4.51 8.43 3.03
N ASP A 68 -5.50 8.61 2.16
CA ASP A 68 -6.79 9.22 2.51
C ASP A 68 -7.85 8.16 2.90
N GLY A 69 -7.48 6.88 3.02
CA GLY A 69 -8.42 5.77 3.29
C GLY A 69 -8.97 5.08 2.04
N GLU A 70 -8.90 5.76 0.89
CA GLU A 70 -9.38 5.24 -0.40
C GLU A 70 -8.28 5.21 -1.46
N GLN A 71 -7.50 6.29 -1.60
CA GLN A 71 -6.49 6.46 -2.64
C GLN A 71 -5.19 7.01 -2.07
N PHE A 72 -4.09 6.73 -2.77
CA PHE A 72 -2.79 7.29 -2.45
C PHE A 72 -2.59 8.62 -3.18
N THR A 73 -2.30 9.67 -2.42
CA THR A 73 -2.09 11.02 -2.96
C THR A 73 -0.66 11.46 -2.68
N THR A 74 0.03 12.01 -3.68
CA THR A 74 1.35 12.60 -3.42
C THR A 74 1.13 13.92 -2.72
N PRO A 75 1.66 14.14 -1.50
CA PRO A 75 1.67 15.46 -0.93
C PRO A 75 2.48 16.31 -1.89
N LYS A 76 1.80 17.23 -2.57
CA LYS A 76 2.48 18.25 -3.37
C LYS A 76 3.25 19.06 -2.34
N GLU A 77 4.57 18.88 -2.29
CA GLU A 77 5.46 19.75 -1.52
C GLU A 77 4.97 21.18 -1.75
N ALA A 78 4.58 21.85 -0.66
CA ALA A 78 4.32 23.26 -0.70
C ALA A 78 5.64 23.91 -1.09
N ASP A 79 5.77 24.20 -2.39
CA ASP A 79 6.76 25.05 -3.03
C ASP A 79 7.22 26.14 -2.03
N GLN A 80 8.47 26.02 -1.57
CA GLN A 80 9.13 27.04 -0.76
C GLN A 80 9.74 28.10 -1.67
#